data_AF-A0A526YSR8-F1
#
_entry.id   AF-A0A526YSR8-F1
#
_cell.length_a   1.000
_cell.length_b   1.000
_cell.length_c   1.000
_cell.angle_alpha   90.00
_cell.angle_beta   90.00
_cell.angle_gamma   90.00
#
_symmetry.space_group_name_H-M   'P 1'
#
loop_
_entity.id
_entity.type
_entity.pdbx_description
1 polymer ?
#
loop_
_entity_poly.entity_id
_entity_poly.type
_entity_poly.pdbx_seq_one_letter_code
_entity_poly.pdbx_strand_id
1 'polypeptide(L)'
;DLPVVHTAFSNTSQLMFEFMSTNQRAIDALTIKDVIYGEIEDSVAKVDDIEDLLSINQVEFKVLSAEDVLGKAAELGKLVDRLKQEPDAWRDSAMLTRMVELAKICGDIRENALVPDQVIFRHSAYWTSHFGGLYVFIDPDMTTVISYLSINDADRVFKFLAATGRIELPRASWIETSGYLEHRAEMVVRALIRDAEPDRNLTDVDKVWLQTWIHSHADLITRDGNFPFLNAAKREIAHLGYLKVEDVFPQQRFLTILAKPGHPDAWLTNQLISDFVPQDFVSRYVFNKPGFYRDYDGFSDAWRSHVVDVLKTTYLKDKVAFRTRLYGLTD
;
A
#
# COMPACT_ATOMS: atom_id res chain seq x y z
N ASP A 1 -9.00 9.40 7.27
CA ASP A 1 -7.73 8.86 7.79
C ASP A 1 -8.01 7.89 8.92
N LEU A 2 -7.44 6.69 8.85
CA LEU A 2 -7.55 5.68 9.91
C LEU A 2 -6.55 6.04 11.03
N PRO A 3 -6.93 5.96 12.31
CA PRO A 3 -6.11 6.42 13.44
C PRO A 3 -5.07 5.37 13.82
N VAL A 4 -4.02 5.22 13.00
CA VAL A 4 -2.90 4.33 13.31
C VAL A 4 -1.65 5.15 13.63
N VAL A 5 -0.97 4.83 14.72
CA VAL A 5 0.26 5.50 15.17
C VAL A 5 1.40 4.46 15.14
N HIS A 6 2.60 4.85 14.69
CA HIS A 6 3.80 3.99 14.65
C HIS A 6 3.70 2.71 13.79
N THR A 7 3.31 2.81 12.52
CA THR A 7 3.30 1.66 11.60
C THR A 7 4.69 1.32 11.07
N ALA A 8 5.20 0.13 11.39
CA ALA A 8 6.40 -0.42 10.77
C ALA A 8 6.10 -1.21 9.48
N PHE A 9 4.83 -1.58 9.25
CA PHE A 9 4.38 -2.39 8.12
C PHE A 9 3.46 -1.61 7.17
N SER A 10 3.61 -1.82 5.86
CA SER A 10 2.83 -1.08 4.86
C SER A 10 1.35 -1.52 4.76
N ASN A 11 1.03 -2.73 5.18
CA ASN A 11 -0.32 -3.29 5.08
C ASN A 11 -1.22 -2.96 6.27
N THR A 12 -0.72 -2.28 7.32
CA THR A 12 -1.50 -1.99 8.53
C THR A 12 -2.79 -1.23 8.24
N SER A 13 -2.78 -0.28 7.30
CA SER A 13 -3.99 0.47 6.92
C SER A 13 -5.03 -0.42 6.22
N GLN A 14 -4.59 -1.34 5.37
CA GLN A 14 -5.48 -2.28 4.68
C GLN A 14 -6.07 -3.28 5.68
N LEU A 15 -5.25 -3.81 6.59
CA LEU A 15 -5.70 -4.70 7.66
C LEU A 15 -6.72 -4.02 8.58
N MET A 16 -6.47 -2.76 8.94
CA MET A 16 -7.42 -1.96 9.72
C MET A 16 -8.74 -1.76 8.97
N PHE A 17 -8.69 -1.48 7.67
CA PHE A 17 -9.89 -1.35 6.84
C PHE A 17 -10.66 -2.68 6.75
N GLU A 18 -9.96 -3.79 6.53
CA GLU A 18 -10.55 -5.14 6.49
C GLU A 18 -11.17 -5.52 7.83
N PHE A 19 -10.49 -5.24 8.94
CA PHE A 19 -10.99 -5.42 10.29
C PHE A 19 -12.28 -4.62 10.52
N MET A 20 -12.27 -3.32 10.22
CA MET A 20 -13.42 -2.43 10.39
C MET A 20 -14.60 -2.84 9.51
N SER A 21 -14.34 -3.21 8.26
CA SER A 21 -15.39 -3.59 7.29
C SER A 21 -16.02 -4.94 7.66
N THR A 22 -15.20 -5.91 8.05
CA THR A 22 -15.70 -7.26 8.35
C THR A 22 -16.46 -7.31 9.67
N ASN A 23 -16.02 -6.52 10.65
CA ASN A 23 -16.67 -6.45 11.97
C ASN A 23 -17.61 -5.25 12.10
N GLN A 24 -18.01 -4.61 10.99
CA GLN A 24 -18.73 -3.33 11.00
C GLN A 24 -19.97 -3.36 11.90
N ARG A 25 -20.80 -4.41 11.80
CA ARG A 25 -22.01 -4.53 12.64
C ARG A 25 -21.70 -4.55 14.14
N ALA A 26 -20.66 -5.29 14.53
CA ALA A 26 -20.28 -5.41 15.93
C ALA A 26 -19.66 -4.12 16.46
N ILE A 27 -18.81 -3.48 15.65
CA ILE A 27 -18.18 -2.21 15.97
C ILE A 27 -19.23 -1.10 16.09
N ASP A 28 -20.18 -1.03 15.16
CA ASP A 28 -21.27 -0.04 15.19
C ASP A 28 -22.15 -0.24 16.45
N ALA A 29 -22.49 -1.47 16.79
CA ALA A 29 -23.29 -1.76 17.99
C ALA A 29 -22.55 -1.45 19.30
N LEU A 30 -21.24 -1.75 19.34
CA LEU A 30 -20.38 -1.44 20.48
C LEU A 30 -20.20 0.07 20.66
N THR A 31 -19.90 0.79 19.59
CA THR A 31 -19.59 2.23 19.64
C THR A 31 -20.78 3.12 19.99
N ILE A 32 -22.01 2.59 19.91
CA ILE A 32 -23.20 3.24 20.49
C ILE A 32 -23.14 3.25 22.02
N LYS A 33 -22.60 2.20 22.63
CA LYS A 33 -22.64 1.98 24.08
C LYS A 33 -21.35 2.34 24.79
N ASP A 34 -20.20 2.14 24.14
CA ASP A 34 -18.89 2.23 24.77
C ASP A 34 -17.83 2.69 23.76
N VAL A 35 -16.70 3.17 24.26
CA VAL A 35 -15.53 3.47 23.45
C VAL A 35 -14.70 2.20 23.29
N ILE A 36 -14.28 1.91 22.06
CA ILE A 36 -13.37 0.82 21.74
C ILE A 36 -11.93 1.33 21.57
N TYR A 37 -10.98 0.55 22.07
CA TYR A 37 -9.55 0.74 21.86
C TYR A 37 -8.89 -0.63 21.72
N GLY A 38 -7.66 -0.70 21.23
CA GLY A 38 -7.05 -1.98 20.97
C GLY A 38 -5.63 -1.92 20.46
N GLU A 39 -5.09 -3.11 20.24
CA GLU A 39 -3.72 -3.36 19.80
C GLU A 39 -3.76 -4.30 18.60
N ILE A 40 -2.82 -4.12 17.67
CA ILE A 40 -2.55 -5.10 16.62
C ILE A 40 -1.33 -5.87 17.11
N GLU A 41 -1.53 -7.14 17.48
CA GLU A 41 -0.45 -8.01 17.93
C GLU A 41 0.06 -8.86 16.78
N ASP A 42 1.39 -8.84 16.62
CA ASP A 42 2.10 -9.80 15.79
C ASP A 42 2.43 -11.05 16.60
N SER A 43 2.48 -12.21 15.94
CA SER A 43 2.90 -13.47 16.59
C SER A 43 4.35 -13.47 17.13
N VAL A 44 5.15 -12.46 16.77
CA VAL A 44 6.57 -12.34 17.12
C VAL A 44 6.78 -11.08 17.97
N ALA A 45 7.27 -11.25 19.20
CA ALA A 45 7.46 -10.14 20.15
C ALA A 45 8.67 -9.25 19.83
N LYS A 46 9.66 -9.77 19.10
CA LYS A 46 10.87 -9.04 18.71
C LYS A 46 11.43 -9.61 17.41
N VAL A 47 11.81 -8.72 16.49
CA VAL A 47 12.47 -9.08 15.23
C VAL A 47 13.98 -8.91 15.42
N ASP A 48 14.71 -10.02 15.50
CA ASP A 48 16.17 -10.02 15.56
C ASP A 48 16.79 -10.37 14.19
N ASP A 49 16.15 -11.24 13.42
CA ASP A 49 16.57 -11.60 12.06
C ASP A 49 15.42 -11.62 11.02
N ILE A 50 15.73 -12.02 9.78
CA ILE A 50 14.74 -12.10 8.70
C ILE A 50 13.81 -13.31 8.90
N GLU A 51 14.26 -14.39 9.52
CA GLU A 51 13.45 -15.59 9.77
C GLU A 51 12.32 -15.29 10.77
N ASP A 52 12.58 -14.41 11.74
CA ASP A 52 11.58 -13.84 12.64
C ASP A 52 10.48 -13.10 11.85
N LEU A 53 10.84 -12.27 10.86
CA LEU A 53 9.86 -11.59 10.00
C LEU A 53 9.00 -12.58 9.21
N LEU A 54 9.62 -13.62 8.67
CA LEU A 54 8.91 -14.65 7.91
C LEU A 54 7.97 -15.49 8.79
N SER A 55 8.18 -15.49 10.10
CA SER A 55 7.28 -16.14 11.06
C SER A 55 6.00 -15.34 11.30
N ILE A 56 5.99 -14.03 10.97
CA ILE A 56 4.82 -13.16 11.04
C ILE A 56 3.88 -13.46 9.87
N ASN A 57 3.10 -14.53 10.03
CA ASN A 57 2.12 -14.97 9.02
C ASN A 57 0.73 -14.38 9.27
N GLN A 58 0.46 -13.91 10.48
CA GLN A 58 -0.83 -13.37 10.88
C GLN A 58 -0.68 -12.31 11.97
N VAL A 59 -1.62 -11.36 11.97
CA VAL A 59 -1.86 -10.40 13.03
C VAL A 59 -3.16 -10.72 13.75
N GLU A 60 -3.21 -10.44 15.04
CA GLU A 60 -4.40 -10.50 15.87
C GLU A 60 -4.79 -9.09 16.31
N PHE A 61 -6.04 -8.70 16.03
CA PHE A 61 -6.63 -7.47 16.53
C PHE A 61 -7.21 -7.73 17.91
N LYS A 62 -6.56 -7.23 18.95
CA LYS A 62 -7.12 -7.23 20.31
C LYS A 62 -7.96 -5.98 20.51
N VAL A 63 -9.25 -6.17 20.69
CA VAL A 63 -10.20 -5.08 20.93
C VAL A 63 -10.70 -5.13 22.37
N LEU A 64 -10.65 -3.98 23.02
CA LEU A 64 -11.07 -3.73 24.37
C LEU A 64 -12.11 -2.61 24.38
N SER A 65 -12.97 -2.62 25.39
CA SER A 65 -14.00 -1.59 25.61
C SER A 65 -13.77 -0.93 26.97
N ALA A 66 -13.97 0.38 27.09
CA ALA A 66 -13.62 1.13 28.30
C ALA A 66 -14.39 0.67 29.54
N GLU A 67 -15.67 0.30 29.41
CA GLU A 67 -16.50 -0.23 30.48
C GLU A 67 -16.57 -1.77 30.50
N ASP A 68 -15.69 -2.44 29.77
CA ASP A 68 -15.64 -3.92 29.63
C ASP A 68 -16.98 -4.53 29.17
N VAL A 69 -17.72 -3.82 28.31
CA VAL A 69 -18.94 -4.34 27.67
C VAL A 69 -18.64 -5.59 26.84
N LEU A 70 -17.48 -5.65 26.18
CA LEU A 70 -17.00 -6.80 25.42
C LEU A 70 -16.84 -8.05 26.29
N GLY A 71 -16.09 -7.95 27.39
CA GLY A 71 -15.86 -9.06 28.31
C GLY A 71 -17.17 -9.58 28.93
N LYS A 72 -18.05 -8.66 29.34
CA LYS A 72 -19.38 -8.98 29.87
C LYS A 72 -20.29 -9.67 28.83
N ALA A 73 -20.24 -9.24 27.58
CA ALA A 73 -21.02 -9.86 26.50
C ALA A 73 -20.52 -11.28 26.21
N ALA A 74 -19.21 -11.49 26.18
CA ALA A 74 -18.61 -12.81 26.02
C ALA A 74 -18.92 -13.74 27.22
N GLU A 75 -18.91 -13.23 28.44
CA GLU A 75 -19.33 -13.97 29.64
C GLU A 75 -20.80 -14.41 29.53
N LEU A 76 -21.69 -13.48 29.16
CA LEU A 76 -23.11 -13.78 28.99
C LEU A 76 -23.34 -14.84 27.91
N GLY A 77 -22.60 -14.77 26.80
CA GLY A 77 -22.64 -15.80 25.74
C GLY A 77 -22.30 -17.19 26.28
N LYS A 78 -21.21 -17.32 27.05
CA LYS A 78 -20.83 -18.61 27.68
C LYS A 78 -21.90 -19.13 28.64
N LEU A 79 -22.52 -18.25 29.42
CA LEU A 79 -23.61 -18.64 30.33
C LEU A 79 -24.86 -19.09 29.57
N VAL A 80 -25.18 -18.44 28.45
CA VAL A 80 -26.27 -18.86 27.56
C VAL A 80 -25.99 -20.23 26.96
N ASP A 81 -24.77 -20.49 26.49
CA ASP A 81 -24.39 -21.79 25.94
C ASP A 81 -24.46 -22.89 27.00
N ARG A 82 -23.95 -22.61 28.20
CA ARG A 82 -24.05 -23.51 29.36
C ARG A 82 -25.51 -23.85 29.68
N LEU A 83 -26.37 -22.83 29.73
CA LEU A 83 -27.81 -23.02 29.98
C LEU A 83 -28.49 -23.89 28.90
N LYS A 84 -28.03 -23.84 27.65
CA LYS A 84 -28.56 -24.65 26.55
C LYS A 84 -28.02 -26.09 26.53
N GLN A 85 -26.77 -26.29 26.93
CA GLN A 85 -26.07 -27.57 26.79
C GLN A 85 -26.17 -28.45 28.04
N GLU A 86 -26.20 -27.85 29.24
CA GLU A 86 -26.22 -28.59 30.50
C GLU A 86 -27.66 -28.81 31.01
N PRO A 87 -28.11 -30.07 31.22
CA PRO A 87 -29.50 -30.39 31.57
C PRO A 87 -30.04 -29.74 32.85
N ASP A 88 -29.17 -29.48 33.84
CA ASP A 88 -29.55 -28.94 35.14
C ASP A 88 -29.09 -27.48 35.36
N ALA A 89 -28.47 -26.83 34.38
CA ALA A 89 -27.95 -25.47 34.53
C ALA A 89 -29.06 -24.43 34.82
N TRP A 90 -30.30 -24.67 34.38
CA TRP A 90 -31.44 -23.83 34.70
C TRP A 90 -31.81 -23.79 36.20
N ARG A 91 -31.28 -24.74 37.00
CA ARG A 91 -31.51 -24.79 38.45
C ARG A 91 -30.54 -23.89 39.23
N ASP A 92 -29.46 -23.45 38.60
CA ASP A 92 -28.47 -22.57 39.21
C ASP A 92 -28.99 -21.12 39.26
N SER A 93 -29.60 -20.75 40.38
CA SER A 93 -30.17 -19.41 40.57
C SER A 93 -29.09 -18.32 40.55
N ALA A 94 -27.88 -18.58 41.03
CA ALA A 94 -26.80 -17.60 41.02
C ALA A 94 -26.34 -17.30 39.60
N MET A 95 -26.21 -18.35 38.76
CA MET A 95 -25.92 -18.21 37.34
C MET A 95 -27.00 -17.40 36.62
N LEU A 96 -28.28 -17.70 36.84
CA LEU A 96 -29.38 -16.97 36.20
C LEU A 96 -29.43 -15.49 36.64
N THR A 97 -29.18 -15.19 37.92
CA THR A 97 -29.06 -13.81 38.39
C THR A 97 -27.90 -13.09 37.72
N ARG A 98 -26.73 -13.75 37.58
CA ARG A 98 -25.58 -13.19 36.86
C ARG A 98 -25.91 -12.89 35.40
N MET A 99 -26.63 -13.79 34.72
CA MET A 99 -27.07 -13.56 33.34
C MET A 99 -27.96 -12.31 33.21
N VAL A 100 -28.88 -12.09 34.14
CA VAL A 100 -29.75 -10.89 34.14
C VAL A 100 -28.93 -9.61 34.36
N GLU A 101 -27.98 -9.61 35.29
CA GLU A 101 -27.12 -8.45 35.52
C GLU A 101 -26.24 -8.12 34.30
N LEU A 102 -25.68 -9.13 33.64
CA LEU A 102 -24.93 -8.94 32.39
C LEU A 102 -25.83 -8.41 31.27
N ALA A 103 -27.04 -8.96 31.12
CA ALA A 103 -27.99 -8.54 30.08
C ALA A 103 -28.45 -7.09 30.23
N LYS A 104 -28.52 -6.54 31.45
CA LYS A 104 -28.82 -5.11 31.68
C LYS A 104 -27.74 -4.19 31.09
N ILE A 105 -26.49 -4.64 31.07
CA ILE A 105 -25.35 -3.88 30.55
C ILE A 105 -25.25 -4.10 29.03
N CYS A 106 -25.11 -5.37 28.62
CA CYS A 106 -24.86 -5.76 27.24
C CYS A 106 -26.10 -5.60 26.35
N GLY A 107 -27.31 -5.72 26.87
CA GLY A 107 -28.54 -5.79 26.07
C GLY A 107 -28.74 -7.17 25.44
N ASP A 108 -29.51 -7.25 24.34
CA ASP A 108 -29.76 -8.53 23.65
C ASP A 108 -28.58 -8.92 22.75
N ILE A 109 -27.72 -9.79 23.28
CA ILE A 109 -26.53 -10.29 22.58
C ILE A 109 -26.83 -11.33 21.49
N ARG A 110 -28.10 -11.75 21.33
CA ARG A 110 -28.50 -12.73 20.30
C ARG A 110 -28.75 -12.06 18.96
N GLU A 111 -29.36 -10.88 19.01
CA GLU A 111 -29.67 -10.06 17.83
C GLU A 111 -28.53 -9.07 17.54
N ASN A 112 -27.84 -8.58 18.57
CA ASN A 112 -26.71 -7.68 18.44
C ASN A 112 -25.41 -8.40 18.82
N ALA A 113 -24.65 -8.82 17.80
CA ALA A 113 -23.29 -9.28 18.00
C ALA A 113 -22.44 -8.11 18.53
N LEU A 114 -22.07 -8.15 19.80
CA LEU A 114 -21.21 -7.14 20.44
C LEU A 114 -19.76 -7.58 20.51
N VAL A 115 -19.40 -8.70 19.89
CA VAL A 115 -18.05 -9.25 19.89
C VAL A 115 -17.61 -9.34 18.42
N PRO A 116 -16.50 -8.70 18.03
CA PRO A 116 -15.87 -8.91 16.73
C PRO A 116 -15.44 -10.38 16.58
N ASP A 117 -15.90 -11.05 15.53
CA ASP A 117 -15.62 -12.48 15.30
C ASP A 117 -14.33 -12.67 14.47
N GLN A 118 -14.03 -11.73 13.57
CA GLN A 118 -12.84 -11.82 12.71
C GLN A 118 -11.75 -10.89 13.22
N VAL A 119 -10.89 -11.43 14.07
CA VAL A 119 -9.76 -10.72 14.68
C VAL A 119 -8.39 -11.15 14.15
N ILE A 120 -8.31 -12.29 13.46
CA ILE A 120 -7.06 -12.80 12.88
C ILE A 120 -7.03 -12.52 11.38
N PHE A 121 -5.97 -11.86 10.91
CA PHE A 121 -5.76 -11.55 9.49
C PHE A 121 -4.38 -12.02 9.06
N ARG A 122 -4.30 -12.62 7.86
CA ARG A 122 -3.03 -13.15 7.32
C ARG A 122 -2.30 -12.09 6.51
N HIS A 123 -0.97 -12.09 6.64
CA HIS A 123 -0.09 -11.31 5.79
C HIS A 123 0.27 -12.14 4.55
N SER A 124 -0.17 -11.73 3.36
CA SER A 124 0.28 -12.35 2.10
C SER A 124 1.42 -11.58 1.46
N ALA A 125 1.45 -10.25 1.60
CA ALA A 125 2.54 -9.43 1.13
C ALA A 125 2.60 -8.11 1.92
N TYR A 126 3.81 -7.67 2.26
CA TYR A 126 4.00 -6.41 2.98
C TYR A 126 5.41 -5.84 2.78
N TRP A 127 5.56 -4.55 3.05
CA TRP A 127 6.84 -3.87 3.20
C TRP A 127 7.05 -3.55 4.67
N THR A 128 8.29 -3.62 5.14
CA THR A 128 8.68 -3.19 6.48
C THR A 128 9.92 -2.31 6.45
N SER A 129 10.00 -1.35 7.38
CA SER A 129 11.18 -0.50 7.59
C SER A 129 12.34 -1.23 8.27
N HIS A 130 12.11 -2.43 8.82
CA HIS A 130 13.17 -3.26 9.38
C HIS A 130 14.28 -3.55 8.35
N PHE A 131 15.51 -3.70 8.84
CA PHE A 131 16.71 -3.97 8.03
C PHE A 131 16.93 -2.98 6.85
N GLY A 132 16.46 -1.74 6.98
CA GLY A 132 16.66 -0.69 5.96
C GLY A 132 15.61 -0.69 4.84
N GLY A 133 14.52 -1.46 4.98
CA GLY A 133 13.47 -1.56 3.97
C GLY A 133 13.49 -2.92 3.29
N LEU A 134 12.43 -3.69 3.47
CA LEU A 134 12.32 -5.05 2.96
C LEU A 134 10.89 -5.33 2.51
N TYR A 135 10.76 -5.95 1.34
CA TYR A 135 9.50 -6.44 0.79
C TYR A 135 9.41 -7.96 0.98
N VAL A 136 8.31 -8.41 1.55
CA VAL A 136 8.00 -9.83 1.72
C VAL A 136 6.78 -10.16 0.87
N PHE A 137 6.88 -11.19 0.05
CA PHE A 137 5.78 -11.78 -0.72
C PHE A 137 5.69 -13.26 -0.35
N ILE A 138 4.58 -13.65 0.28
CA ILE A 138 4.31 -15.01 0.74
C ILE A 138 3.35 -15.66 -0.28
N ASP A 139 3.92 -16.40 -1.23
CA ASP A 139 3.18 -17.19 -2.20
C ASP A 139 3.00 -18.64 -1.70
N PRO A 140 2.02 -19.43 -2.21
CA PRO A 140 1.74 -20.78 -1.72
C PRO A 140 2.94 -21.73 -1.70
N ASP A 141 3.84 -21.60 -2.69
CA ASP A 141 4.98 -22.49 -2.88
C ASP A 141 6.32 -21.88 -2.43
N MET A 142 6.37 -20.56 -2.24
CA MET A 142 7.63 -19.85 -2.00
C MET A 142 7.39 -18.49 -1.34
N THR A 143 8.24 -18.15 -0.37
CA THR A 143 8.35 -16.80 0.15
C THR A 143 9.50 -16.06 -0.53
N THR A 144 9.21 -14.91 -1.13
CA THR A 144 10.20 -14.04 -1.77
C THR A 144 10.48 -12.82 -0.92
N VAL A 145 11.75 -12.60 -0.61
CA VAL A 145 12.24 -11.44 0.14
C VAL A 145 13.09 -10.56 -0.76
N ILE A 146 12.72 -9.29 -0.88
CA ILE A 146 13.46 -8.28 -1.65
C ILE A 146 13.90 -7.18 -0.70
N SER A 147 15.22 -7.07 -0.49
CA SER A 147 15.84 -6.01 0.30
C SER A 147 16.53 -4.98 -0.59
N TYR A 148 17.08 -3.94 0.03
CA TYR A 148 17.88 -2.93 -0.66
C TYR A 148 19.05 -3.50 -1.48
N LEU A 149 19.61 -4.66 -1.11
CA LEU A 149 20.67 -5.28 -1.91
C LEU A 149 20.09 -5.95 -3.18
N SER A 150 18.94 -6.59 -3.06
CA SER A 150 18.24 -7.25 -4.18
C SER A 150 17.70 -6.27 -5.21
N ILE A 151 17.42 -5.02 -4.81
CA ILE A 151 16.95 -3.99 -5.75
C ILE A 151 17.98 -3.63 -6.81
N ASN A 152 19.26 -3.93 -6.57
CA ASN A 152 20.31 -3.71 -7.57
C ASN A 152 20.26 -4.76 -8.71
N ASP A 153 19.49 -5.83 -8.54
CA ASP A 153 19.23 -6.85 -9.57
C ASP A 153 17.84 -6.67 -10.17
N ALA A 154 17.70 -5.62 -11.00
CA ALA A 154 16.46 -5.28 -11.67
C ALA A 154 15.89 -6.42 -12.53
N ASP A 155 16.76 -7.26 -13.14
CA ASP A 155 16.32 -8.37 -13.98
C ASP A 155 15.62 -9.45 -13.15
N ARG A 156 16.23 -9.84 -12.01
CA ARG A 156 15.65 -10.85 -11.12
C ARG A 156 14.34 -10.39 -10.49
N VAL A 157 14.27 -9.13 -10.05
CA VAL A 157 13.03 -8.57 -9.49
C VAL A 157 11.92 -8.49 -10.54
N PHE A 158 12.26 -8.03 -11.76
CA PHE A 158 11.29 -8.02 -12.86
C PHE A 158 10.76 -9.42 -13.17
N LYS A 159 11.65 -10.42 -13.29
CA LYS A 159 11.27 -11.81 -13.58
C LYS A 159 10.36 -12.40 -12.50
N PHE A 160 10.64 -12.12 -11.23
CA PHE A 160 9.77 -12.51 -10.12
C PHE A 160 8.36 -11.92 -10.30
N LEU A 161 8.26 -10.59 -10.42
CA LEU A 161 6.98 -9.90 -10.54
C LEU A 161 6.17 -10.36 -11.77
N ALA A 162 6.86 -10.63 -12.88
CA ALA A 162 6.26 -11.17 -14.10
C ALA A 162 5.76 -12.61 -13.89
N ALA A 163 6.59 -13.48 -13.32
CA ALA A 163 6.26 -14.90 -13.11
C ALA A 163 5.10 -15.09 -12.14
N THR A 164 4.97 -14.23 -11.13
CA THR A 164 3.85 -14.27 -10.18
C THR A 164 2.63 -13.47 -10.64
N GLY A 165 2.64 -12.92 -11.85
CA GLY A 165 1.49 -12.18 -12.41
C GLY A 165 1.15 -10.87 -11.70
N ARG A 166 2.09 -10.27 -10.98
CA ARG A 166 1.92 -9.04 -10.18
C ARG A 166 1.99 -7.77 -11.01
N ILE A 167 2.52 -7.83 -12.23
CA ILE A 167 2.68 -6.68 -13.12
C ILE A 167 1.84 -6.79 -14.37
N GLU A 168 1.44 -5.64 -14.89
CA GLU A 168 0.85 -5.52 -16.21
C GLU A 168 1.91 -5.04 -17.21
N LEU A 169 2.05 -5.80 -18.31
CA LEU A 169 3.00 -5.48 -19.37
C LEU A 169 2.50 -4.32 -20.25
N PRO A 170 3.41 -3.53 -20.84
CA PRO A 170 3.08 -2.40 -21.70
C PRO A 170 2.28 -2.81 -22.95
N ARG A 171 0.98 -2.51 -22.94
CA ARG A 171 0.05 -2.73 -24.05
C ARG A 171 -0.70 -1.45 -24.40
N ALA A 172 -1.01 -1.29 -25.68
CA ALA A 172 -1.71 -0.10 -26.19
C ALA A 172 -3.02 0.18 -25.47
N SER A 173 -3.76 -0.87 -25.07
CA SER A 173 -5.07 -0.78 -24.41
C SER A 173 -5.09 0.12 -23.18
N TRP A 174 -4.01 0.13 -22.39
CA TRP A 174 -3.90 0.95 -21.19
C TRP A 174 -2.89 2.08 -21.33
N ILE A 175 -1.83 1.92 -22.13
CA ILE A 175 -0.81 2.97 -22.28
C ILE A 175 -1.34 4.19 -23.03
N GLU A 176 -2.08 3.99 -24.13
CA GLU A 176 -2.55 5.11 -24.95
C GLU A 176 -3.64 5.92 -24.26
N THR A 177 -4.42 5.29 -23.38
CA THR A 177 -5.54 5.91 -22.67
C THR A 177 -5.11 6.57 -21.35
N SER A 178 -4.05 6.07 -20.72
CA SER A 178 -3.59 6.56 -19.41
C SER A 178 -2.70 7.80 -19.48
N GLY A 179 -1.87 7.93 -20.52
CA GLY A 179 -0.78 8.90 -20.56
C GLY A 179 0.39 8.53 -19.65
N TYR A 180 0.56 7.24 -19.33
CA TYR A 180 1.55 6.74 -18.38
C TYR A 180 2.99 6.98 -18.81
N LEU A 181 3.33 6.72 -20.07
CA LEU A 181 4.69 6.92 -20.57
C LEU A 181 5.04 8.41 -20.64
N GLU A 182 4.07 9.28 -20.93
CA GLU A 182 4.24 10.73 -20.91
C GLU A 182 4.51 11.24 -19.49
N HIS A 183 3.77 10.73 -18.50
CA HIS A 183 4.02 11.04 -17.08
C HIS A 183 5.45 10.63 -16.69
N ARG A 184 5.86 9.39 -16.99
CA ARG A 184 7.22 8.90 -16.71
C ARG A 184 8.29 9.75 -17.42
N ALA A 185 8.08 10.11 -18.67
CA ALA A 185 9.00 10.92 -19.45
C ALA A 185 9.14 12.33 -18.87
N GLU A 186 8.03 12.94 -18.44
CA GLU A 186 8.04 14.23 -17.78
C GLU A 186 8.84 14.18 -16.48
N MET A 187 8.65 13.14 -15.65
CA MET A 187 9.39 12.99 -14.39
C MET A 187 10.89 12.78 -14.60
N VAL A 188 11.29 12.00 -15.62
CA VAL A 188 12.69 11.87 -16.04
C VAL A 188 13.29 13.23 -16.39
N VAL A 189 12.61 14.01 -17.22
CA VAL A 189 13.12 15.33 -17.65
C VAL A 189 13.22 16.30 -16.47
N ARG A 190 12.22 16.31 -15.57
CA ARG A 190 12.25 17.12 -14.35
C ARG A 190 13.45 16.77 -13.45
N ALA A 191 13.76 15.48 -13.30
CA ALA A 191 14.94 15.06 -12.55
C ALA A 191 16.25 15.49 -13.23
N LEU A 192 16.35 15.41 -14.55
CA LEU A 192 17.52 15.89 -15.29
C LEU A 192 17.71 17.42 -15.16
N ILE A 193 16.62 18.18 -15.15
CA ILE A 193 16.68 19.64 -14.90
C ILE A 193 17.21 19.92 -13.50
N ARG A 194 16.71 19.22 -12.48
CA ARG A 194 17.19 19.35 -11.10
C ARG A 194 18.69 19.08 -11.01
N ASP A 195 19.17 18.03 -11.67
CA ASP A 195 20.57 17.60 -11.58
C ASP A 195 21.51 18.53 -12.36
N ALA A 196 21.04 19.07 -13.50
CA ALA A 196 21.83 19.99 -14.32
C ALA A 196 21.79 21.44 -13.80
N GLU A 197 20.67 21.87 -13.23
CA GLU A 197 20.41 23.26 -12.82
C GLU A 197 19.70 23.31 -11.44
N PRO A 198 20.40 22.98 -10.33
CA PRO A 198 19.77 22.79 -9.00
C PRO A 198 19.07 24.03 -8.42
N ASP A 199 19.54 25.22 -8.78
CA ASP A 199 19.02 26.51 -8.30
C ASP A 199 17.95 27.10 -9.22
N ARG A 200 17.56 26.38 -10.29
CA ARG A 200 16.59 26.88 -11.25
C ARG A 200 15.20 26.93 -10.65
N ASN A 201 14.53 28.08 -10.80
CA ASN A 201 13.13 28.20 -10.46
C ASN A 201 12.26 27.49 -11.51
N LEU A 202 11.41 26.57 -11.05
CA LEU A 202 10.55 25.74 -11.89
C LEU A 202 9.04 25.99 -11.65
N THR A 203 8.67 27.10 -11.01
CA THR A 203 7.27 27.42 -10.68
C THR A 203 6.39 27.57 -11.94
N ASP A 204 6.93 28.08 -13.04
CA ASP A 204 6.18 28.34 -14.29
C ASP A 204 6.56 27.38 -15.44
N VAL A 205 7.05 26.19 -15.13
CA VAL A 205 7.45 25.21 -16.15
C VAL A 205 6.22 24.56 -16.79
N ASP A 206 5.93 24.96 -18.02
CA ASP A 206 4.91 24.35 -18.87
C ASP A 206 5.49 23.32 -19.86
N LYS A 207 4.61 22.70 -20.65
CA LYS A 207 5.01 21.69 -21.66
C LYS A 207 5.89 22.26 -22.77
N VAL A 208 5.64 23.50 -23.20
CA VAL A 208 6.39 24.13 -24.30
C VAL A 208 7.81 24.44 -23.87
N TRP A 209 7.95 24.91 -22.63
CA TRP A 209 9.22 25.13 -21.99
C TRP A 209 10.00 23.82 -21.84
N LEU A 210 9.36 22.74 -21.37
CA LEU A 210 10.04 21.43 -21.24
C LEU A 210 10.57 20.94 -22.58
N GLN A 211 9.79 21.08 -23.66
CA GLN A 211 10.26 20.74 -25.01
C GLN A 211 11.43 21.61 -25.45
N THR A 212 11.41 22.89 -25.15
CA THR A 212 12.53 23.80 -25.48
C THR A 212 13.79 23.40 -24.72
N TRP A 213 13.66 23.06 -23.43
CA TRP A 213 14.77 22.60 -22.61
C TRP A 213 15.35 21.26 -23.10
N ILE A 214 14.50 20.30 -23.49
CA ILE A 214 14.92 19.02 -24.08
C ILE A 214 15.74 19.24 -25.34
N HIS A 215 15.31 20.13 -26.24
CA HIS A 215 16.04 20.43 -27.47
C HIS A 215 17.38 21.12 -27.19
N SER A 216 17.43 22.05 -26.23
CA SER A 216 18.68 22.74 -25.88
C SER A 216 19.67 21.86 -25.10
N HIS A 217 19.21 20.75 -24.52
CA HIS A 217 20.02 19.79 -23.75
C HIS A 217 20.03 18.38 -24.38
N ALA A 218 19.94 18.29 -25.71
CA ALA A 218 19.83 17.01 -26.43
C ALA A 218 20.95 16.01 -26.09
N ASP A 219 22.17 16.48 -25.86
CA ASP A 219 23.31 15.62 -25.48
C ASP A 219 23.10 15.00 -24.10
N LEU A 220 22.61 15.78 -23.12
CA LEU A 220 22.30 15.29 -21.78
C LEU A 220 21.16 14.27 -21.82
N ILE A 221 20.10 14.57 -22.57
CA ILE A 221 18.95 13.68 -22.78
C ILE A 221 19.37 12.35 -23.42
N THR A 222 20.26 12.40 -24.41
CA THR A 222 20.76 11.21 -25.10
C THR A 222 21.65 10.38 -24.19
N ARG A 223 22.48 11.03 -23.37
CA ARG A 223 23.37 10.36 -22.41
C ARG A 223 22.60 9.65 -21.29
N ASP A 224 21.54 10.25 -20.77
CA ASP A 224 20.64 9.58 -19.80
C ASP A 224 19.90 8.41 -20.45
N GLY A 225 19.36 8.61 -21.65
CA GLY A 225 18.76 7.56 -22.47
C GLY A 225 17.33 7.15 -22.07
N ASN A 226 16.82 7.51 -20.90
CA ASN A 226 15.47 7.12 -20.47
C ASN A 226 14.37 7.87 -21.23
N PHE A 227 14.54 9.17 -21.47
CA PHE A 227 13.57 9.94 -22.26
C PHE A 227 13.51 9.48 -23.74
N PRO A 228 14.63 9.29 -24.46
CA PRO A 228 14.62 8.68 -25.79
C PRO A 228 14.00 7.28 -25.81
N PHE A 229 14.31 6.45 -24.81
CA PHE A 229 13.72 5.11 -24.65
C PHE A 229 12.20 5.18 -24.50
N LEU A 230 11.66 6.00 -23.61
CA LEU A 230 10.22 6.15 -23.40
C LEU A 230 9.49 6.61 -24.67
N ASN A 231 10.08 7.52 -25.43
CA ASN A 231 9.54 7.94 -26.73
C ASN A 231 9.59 6.82 -27.79
N ALA A 232 10.66 6.02 -27.80
CA ALA A 232 10.75 4.86 -28.67
C ALA A 232 9.71 3.81 -28.31
N ALA A 233 9.57 3.48 -27.01
CA ALA A 233 8.58 2.55 -26.50
C ALA A 233 7.15 2.99 -26.85
N LYS A 234 6.82 4.28 -26.66
CA LYS A 234 5.51 4.82 -27.06
C LYS A 234 5.23 4.62 -28.55
N ARG A 235 6.20 4.88 -29.44
CA ARG A 235 6.05 4.69 -30.88
C ARG A 235 5.90 3.21 -31.25
N GLU A 236 6.67 2.33 -30.61
CA GLU A 236 6.58 0.89 -30.82
C GLU A 236 5.21 0.35 -30.44
N ILE A 237 4.70 0.73 -29.27
CA ILE A 237 3.36 0.34 -28.79
C ILE A 237 2.27 0.85 -29.73
N ALA A 238 2.37 2.09 -30.21
CA ALA A 238 1.40 2.64 -31.17
C ALA A 238 1.40 1.90 -32.52
N HIS A 239 2.53 1.30 -32.91
CA HIS A 239 2.66 0.57 -34.18
C HIS A 239 2.34 -0.93 -34.05
N LEU A 240 2.79 -1.58 -32.97
CA LEU A 240 2.70 -3.03 -32.76
C LEU A 240 1.61 -3.45 -31.77
N GLY A 241 1.08 -2.53 -30.97
CA GLY A 241 0.11 -2.77 -29.91
C GLY A 241 0.73 -3.16 -28.56
N TYR A 242 2.05 -3.41 -28.50
CA TYR A 242 2.80 -3.81 -27.31
C TYR A 242 4.27 -3.43 -27.43
N LEU A 243 5.00 -3.46 -26.31
CA LEU A 243 6.47 -3.36 -26.28
C LEU A 243 7.07 -4.73 -25.95
N LYS A 244 8.10 -5.14 -26.69
CA LYS A 244 8.85 -6.38 -26.39
C LYS A 244 9.77 -6.17 -25.19
N VAL A 245 9.26 -6.45 -24.00
CA VAL A 245 9.97 -6.16 -22.74
C VAL A 245 11.23 -7.03 -22.56
N GLU A 246 11.32 -8.17 -23.24
CA GLU A 246 12.54 -9.00 -23.22
C GLU A 246 13.76 -8.26 -23.78
N ASP A 247 13.55 -7.43 -24.80
CA ASP A 247 14.59 -6.65 -25.49
C ASP A 247 14.96 -5.35 -24.74
N VAL A 248 14.21 -5.01 -23.69
CA VAL A 248 14.42 -3.79 -22.89
C VAL A 248 15.44 -4.06 -21.79
N PHE A 249 16.38 -3.12 -21.60
CA PHE A 249 17.34 -3.17 -20.50
C PHE A 249 16.63 -3.30 -19.14
N PRO A 250 17.09 -4.17 -18.23
CA PRO A 250 16.36 -4.50 -17.00
C PRO A 250 15.87 -3.29 -16.20
N GLN A 251 16.70 -2.25 -16.04
CA GLN A 251 16.35 -1.04 -15.30
C GLN A 251 15.23 -0.25 -15.99
N GLN A 252 15.21 -0.21 -17.31
CA GLN A 252 14.23 0.53 -18.10
C GLN A 252 12.86 -0.15 -18.15
N ARG A 253 12.79 -1.46 -17.86
CA ARG A 253 11.50 -2.20 -17.82
C ARG A 253 10.54 -1.56 -16.83
N PHE A 254 11.02 -1.14 -15.65
CA PHE A 254 10.23 -0.50 -14.60
C PHE A 254 9.61 0.85 -15.00
N LEU A 255 10.15 1.51 -16.04
CA LEU A 255 9.56 2.72 -16.59
C LEU A 255 8.27 2.46 -17.40
N THR A 256 8.02 1.20 -17.79
CA THR A 256 6.97 0.85 -18.76
C THR A 256 5.92 -0.11 -18.22
N ILE A 257 6.11 -0.63 -17.00
CA ILE A 257 5.16 -1.52 -16.32
C ILE A 257 4.48 -0.82 -15.15
N LEU A 258 3.35 -1.36 -14.74
CA LEU A 258 2.66 -1.02 -13.49
C LEU A 258 2.26 -2.30 -12.76
N ALA A 259 1.89 -2.20 -11.48
CA ALA A 259 1.29 -3.33 -10.80
C ALA A 259 -0.07 -3.67 -11.39
N LYS A 260 -0.37 -4.95 -11.62
CA LYS A 260 -1.64 -5.39 -12.18
C LYS A 260 -2.80 -4.90 -11.29
N PRO A 261 -3.73 -4.06 -11.80
CA PRO A 261 -4.68 -3.33 -10.94
C PRO A 261 -5.59 -4.23 -10.10
N GLY A 262 -5.99 -5.39 -10.64
CA GLY A 262 -6.83 -6.36 -9.93
C GLY A 262 -6.06 -7.36 -9.06
N HIS A 263 -4.75 -7.21 -8.89
CA HIS A 263 -3.96 -8.09 -8.03
C HIS A 263 -4.03 -7.64 -6.56
N PRO A 264 -4.18 -8.54 -5.57
CA PRO A 264 -4.22 -8.16 -4.15
C PRO A 264 -3.02 -7.32 -3.71
N ASP A 265 -1.84 -7.66 -4.21
CA ASP A 265 -0.58 -6.95 -3.91
C ASP A 265 -0.32 -5.69 -4.79
N ALA A 266 -1.32 -5.14 -5.49
CA ALA A 266 -1.10 -4.05 -6.44
C ALA A 266 -0.44 -2.81 -5.81
N TRP A 267 -0.84 -2.45 -4.59
CA TRP A 267 -0.25 -1.33 -3.85
C TRP A 267 1.22 -1.57 -3.50
N LEU A 268 1.53 -2.73 -2.92
CA LEU A 268 2.90 -3.10 -2.57
C LEU A 268 3.80 -3.24 -3.80
N THR A 269 3.26 -3.79 -4.88
CA THR A 269 4.00 -3.93 -6.14
C THR A 269 4.31 -2.56 -6.75
N ASN A 270 3.37 -1.61 -6.75
CA ASN A 270 3.64 -0.24 -7.20
C ASN A 270 4.61 0.49 -6.26
N GLN A 271 4.58 0.20 -4.95
CA GLN A 271 5.59 0.69 -4.01
C GLN A 271 6.99 0.21 -4.41
N LEU A 272 7.16 -1.09 -4.67
CA LEU A 272 8.42 -1.67 -5.15
C LEU A 272 8.86 -1.09 -6.50
N ILE A 273 7.96 -0.97 -7.47
CA ILE A 273 8.26 -0.35 -8.78
C ILE A 273 8.77 1.10 -8.59
N SER A 274 8.19 1.86 -7.65
CA SER A 274 8.63 3.23 -7.38
C SER A 274 10.05 3.35 -6.79
N ASP A 275 10.58 2.27 -6.20
CA ASP A 275 11.97 2.25 -5.77
C ASP A 275 12.95 2.13 -6.96
N PHE A 276 12.55 1.49 -8.06
CA PHE A 276 13.31 1.42 -9.32
C PHE A 276 13.19 2.68 -10.19
N VAL A 277 12.25 3.57 -9.87
CA VAL A 277 11.99 4.81 -10.62
C VAL A 277 12.05 6.02 -9.66
N PRO A 278 13.19 6.28 -8.99
CA PRO A 278 13.32 7.34 -7.99
C PRO A 278 13.06 8.75 -8.52
N GLN A 279 13.25 8.98 -9.81
CA GLN A 279 12.96 10.25 -10.49
C GLN A 279 11.47 10.61 -10.44
N ASP A 280 10.57 9.64 -10.31
CA ASP A 280 9.13 9.86 -10.26
C ASP A 280 8.65 10.08 -8.83
N PHE A 281 8.93 11.27 -8.31
CA PHE A 281 8.55 11.66 -6.96
C PHE A 281 7.03 11.65 -6.75
N VAL A 282 6.22 11.79 -7.80
CA VAL A 282 4.75 11.67 -7.71
C VAL A 282 4.36 10.24 -7.36
N SER A 283 4.94 9.26 -8.06
CA SER A 283 4.69 7.84 -7.78
C SER A 283 5.21 7.43 -6.42
N ARG A 284 6.39 7.93 -6.01
CA ARG A 284 6.88 7.74 -4.65
C ARG A 284 5.94 8.33 -3.61
N TYR A 285 5.41 9.53 -3.83
CA TYR A 285 4.45 10.12 -2.90
C TYR A 285 3.16 9.29 -2.78
N VAL A 286 2.69 8.71 -3.89
CA VAL A 286 1.47 7.88 -3.94
C VAL A 286 1.69 6.53 -3.25
N PHE A 287 2.77 5.81 -3.57
CA PHE A 287 2.94 4.41 -3.17
C PHE A 287 4.01 4.18 -2.10
N ASN A 288 5.05 5.01 -2.05
CA ASN A 288 6.20 4.85 -1.17
C ASN A 288 6.49 6.12 -0.37
N LYS A 289 5.57 6.47 0.54
CA LYS A 289 5.74 7.65 1.40
C LYS A 289 7.07 7.66 2.17
N PRO A 290 7.52 6.54 2.78
CA PRO A 290 8.82 6.52 3.47
C PRO A 290 9.99 6.87 2.53
N GLY A 291 10.02 6.29 1.33
CA GLY A 291 11.02 6.61 0.31
C GLY A 291 10.94 8.06 -0.17
N PHE A 292 9.72 8.57 -0.40
CA PHE A 292 9.49 9.97 -0.77
C PHE A 292 10.04 10.94 0.27
N TYR A 293 9.69 10.78 1.56
CA TYR A 293 10.12 11.71 2.60
C TYR A 293 11.62 11.67 2.84
N ARG A 294 12.24 10.48 2.74
CA ARG A 294 13.70 10.35 2.78
C ARG A 294 14.38 11.17 1.68
N ASP A 295 13.87 11.13 0.45
CA ASP A 295 14.43 11.95 -0.63
C ASP A 295 14.12 13.43 -0.41
N TYR A 296 12.89 13.75 -0.01
CA TYR A 296 12.39 15.11 0.22
C TYR A 296 13.20 15.86 1.29
N ASP A 297 13.65 15.16 2.32
CA ASP A 297 14.49 15.72 3.37
C ASP A 297 15.87 16.14 2.84
N GLY A 298 16.36 15.51 1.76
CA GLY A 298 17.61 15.87 1.08
C GLY A 298 17.46 16.95 -0.02
N PHE A 299 16.24 17.35 -0.37
CA PHE A 299 16.00 18.32 -1.44
C PHE A 299 16.28 19.76 -1.03
N SER A 300 16.72 20.58 -2.00
CA SER A 300 16.80 22.04 -1.83
C SER A 300 15.40 22.65 -1.66
N ASP A 301 15.31 23.80 -1.01
CA ASP A 301 14.01 24.46 -0.76
C ASP A 301 13.29 24.83 -2.06
N ALA A 302 14.03 25.26 -3.09
CA ALA A 302 13.48 25.53 -4.42
C ALA A 302 12.86 24.28 -5.05
N TRP A 303 13.55 23.13 -4.95
CA TRP A 303 13.04 21.88 -5.48
C TRP A 303 11.87 21.31 -4.66
N ARG A 304 11.88 21.47 -3.34
CA ARG A 304 10.74 21.14 -2.47
C ARG A 304 9.48 21.89 -2.88
N SER A 305 9.59 23.21 -3.10
CA SER A 305 8.47 24.02 -3.60
C SER A 305 7.95 23.47 -4.92
N HIS A 306 8.85 23.16 -5.87
CA HIS A 306 8.48 22.57 -7.15
C HIS A 306 7.73 21.23 -7.01
N VAL A 307 8.27 20.31 -6.21
CA VAL A 307 7.66 19.00 -5.93
C VAL A 307 6.25 19.18 -5.35
N VAL A 308 6.07 20.10 -4.41
CA VAL A 308 4.76 20.40 -3.81
C VAL A 308 3.79 20.95 -4.85
N ASP A 309 4.23 21.86 -5.72
CA ASP A 309 3.38 22.45 -6.76
C ASP A 309 2.94 21.41 -7.81
N VAL A 310 3.85 20.52 -8.23
CA VAL A 310 3.51 19.40 -9.11
C VAL A 310 2.53 18.46 -8.41
N LEU A 311 2.76 18.09 -7.15
CA LEU A 311 1.83 17.22 -6.41
C LEU A 311 0.44 17.84 -6.29
N LYS A 312 0.34 19.15 -6.01
CA LYS A 312 -0.93 19.90 -5.93
C LYS A 312 -1.69 19.93 -7.25
N THR A 313 -0.99 20.08 -8.36
CA THR A 313 -1.60 20.22 -9.70
C THR A 313 -1.87 18.87 -10.38
N THR A 314 -1.23 17.80 -9.93
CA THR A 314 -1.36 16.43 -10.45
C THR A 314 -2.21 15.55 -9.51
N TYR A 315 -1.56 14.80 -8.61
CA TYR A 315 -2.18 13.79 -7.77
C TYR A 315 -3.17 14.35 -6.75
N LEU A 316 -2.80 15.43 -6.04
CA LEU A 316 -3.63 15.98 -4.96
C LEU A 316 -4.86 16.74 -5.47
N LYS A 317 -4.88 17.12 -6.75
CA LYS A 317 -6.05 17.76 -7.39
C LYS A 317 -7.24 16.81 -7.44
N ASP A 318 -7.00 15.57 -7.86
CA ASP A 318 -7.99 14.49 -7.88
C ASP A 318 -7.27 13.14 -7.72
N LYS A 319 -7.21 12.66 -6.49
CA LYS A 319 -6.48 11.44 -6.12
C LYS A 319 -7.08 10.20 -6.78
N VAL A 320 -8.41 10.14 -6.92
CA VAL A 320 -9.09 8.98 -7.49
C VAL A 320 -8.88 8.99 -9.00
N ALA A 321 -9.17 10.10 -9.69
CA ALA A 321 -8.99 10.18 -11.13
C ALA A 321 -7.53 9.92 -11.55
N PHE A 322 -6.55 10.42 -10.79
CA PHE A 322 -5.13 10.16 -11.05
C PHE A 322 -4.79 8.67 -10.95
N ARG A 323 -5.22 8.00 -9.87
CA ARG A 323 -4.98 6.57 -9.63
C ARG A 323 -5.68 5.70 -10.66
N THR A 324 -6.96 5.97 -10.95
CA THR A 324 -7.73 5.23 -11.96
C THR A 324 -7.10 5.37 -13.34
N ARG A 325 -6.72 6.60 -13.73
CA ARG A 325 -6.17 6.85 -15.07
C ARG A 325 -4.80 6.21 -15.27
N LEU A 326 -3.87 6.40 -14.33
CA LEU A 326 -2.47 5.96 -14.52
C LEU A 326 -2.21 4.54 -14.05
N TYR A 327 -2.96 4.04 -13.07
CA TYR A 327 -2.69 2.77 -12.40
C TYR A 327 -3.87 1.81 -12.41
N GLY A 328 -5.03 2.19 -12.97
CA GLY A 328 -6.23 1.36 -12.97
C GLY A 328 -6.82 1.10 -11.57
N LEU A 329 -6.34 1.80 -10.54
CA LEU A 329 -6.76 1.59 -9.15
C LEU A 329 -7.99 2.47 -8.84
N THR A 330 -9.11 1.82 -8.51
CA THR A 330 -10.41 2.48 -8.31
C THR A 330 -10.78 2.73 -6.85
N ASP A 331 -9.97 2.24 -5.92
CA ASP A 331 -10.32 2.09 -4.50
C ASP A 331 -10.12 3.36 -3.66
#